data_AF-L9KKS6-F1
#
_entry.id   AF-L9KKS6-F1
#
_cell.length_a   1.000
_cell.length_b   1.000
_cell.length_c   1.000
_cell.angle_alpha   90.00
_cell.angle_beta   90.00
_cell.angle_gamma   90.00
#
_symmetry.space_group_name_H-M   'P 1'
#
loop_
_entity.id
_entity.type
_entity.pdbx_description
1 polymer ?
#
loop_
_entity_poly.entity_id
_entity_poly.type
_entity_poly.pdbx_seq_one_letter_code
_entity_poly.pdbx_strand_id
1 'polypeptide(L)'
;MMLQHIGKNKYNTPKYRKIVRVTNRDIICQIAYAHIEGDMIVCVAYAHELPKYGVKGGLRNDAAAYWSGPLLAHRLLSRFGVDKIYEGQVEVTGDEYNVESIDGQPGAFTCYLDAGLARTTTGNQVFGALKGAVDGGLSIPHSTKRFPGYDSESKEFSAEVHWKHIMGQNIADFMHYQMEEDEDAYKKQFSQYIKNNITPDMMEEMYKKAHTAI
;
A
#
# COMPACT_ATOMS: atom_id res chain seq x y z
N MET A 1 -3.64 -21.39 9.31
CA MET A 1 -2.30 -20.89 9.68
C MET A 1 -2.49 -19.85 10.78
N MET A 2 -1.99 -20.06 12.01
CA MET A 2 -2.08 -19.03 13.06
C MET A 2 -1.12 -17.88 12.74
N LEU A 3 -1.65 -16.67 12.57
CA LEU A 3 -0.86 -15.48 12.23
C LEU A 3 0.12 -15.09 13.33
N GLN A 4 -0.22 -15.36 14.61
CA GLN A 4 0.58 -14.96 15.77
C GLN A 4 1.50 -16.06 16.31
N HIS A 5 1.17 -17.34 16.11
CA HIS A 5 1.96 -18.43 16.67
C HIS A 5 3.31 -18.55 15.96
N ILE A 6 4.36 -18.69 16.76
CA ILE A 6 5.71 -18.96 16.29
C ILE A 6 6.10 -20.40 16.61
N GLY A 7 6.95 -21.01 15.76
CA GLY A 7 7.55 -22.29 16.07
C GLY A 7 8.29 -22.22 17.41
N LYS A 8 8.02 -23.17 18.32
CA LYS A 8 8.60 -23.16 19.67
C LYS A 8 10.13 -23.16 19.68
N ASN A 9 10.75 -23.70 18.63
CA ASN A 9 12.20 -23.69 18.42
C ASN A 9 12.78 -22.31 18.10
N LYS A 10 11.95 -21.30 17.81
CA LYS A 10 12.36 -19.91 17.60
C LYS A 10 12.25 -19.06 18.87
N TYR A 11 11.84 -19.66 20.00
CA TYR A 11 11.80 -19.03 21.32
C TYR A 11 11.13 -17.64 21.29
N ASN A 12 11.89 -16.58 21.61
CA ASN A 12 11.41 -15.21 21.74
C ASN A 12 11.49 -14.39 20.44
N THR A 13 11.86 -14.99 19.30
CA THR A 13 11.88 -14.26 18.03
C THR A 13 10.49 -13.70 17.75
N PRO A 14 10.32 -12.39 17.52
CA PRO A 14 9.00 -11.82 17.23
C PRO A 14 8.54 -12.23 15.83
N LYS A 15 7.25 -12.55 15.70
CA LYS A 15 6.59 -12.74 14.41
C LYS A 15 5.84 -11.46 14.04
N TYR A 16 6.43 -10.66 13.16
CA TYR A 16 5.86 -9.38 12.76
C TYR A 16 4.69 -9.56 11.78
N ARG A 17 3.63 -8.81 12.03
CA ARG A 17 2.44 -8.73 11.19
C ARG A 17 2.30 -7.32 10.67
N LYS A 18 2.04 -7.21 9.38
CA LYS A 18 1.57 -5.99 8.75
C LYS A 18 0.05 -5.96 8.79
N ILE A 19 -0.47 -5.20 9.74
CA ILE A 19 -1.90 -5.02 9.95
C ILE A 19 -2.37 -3.90 9.01
N VAL A 20 -3.36 -4.21 8.18
CA VAL A 20 -4.03 -3.21 7.34
C VAL A 20 -5.50 -3.15 7.72
N ARG A 21 -5.99 -1.96 8.05
CA ARG A 21 -7.41 -1.72 8.34
C ARG A 21 -7.89 -0.54 7.51
N VAL A 22 -8.95 -0.78 6.74
CA VAL A 22 -9.65 0.26 6.00
C VAL A 22 -10.88 0.64 6.79
N THR A 23 -11.00 1.92 7.14
CA THR A 23 -12.18 2.48 7.81
C THR A 23 -13.00 3.29 6.82
N ASN A 24 -14.10 3.90 7.27
CA ASN A 24 -14.95 4.71 6.40
C ASN A 24 -14.23 5.93 5.81
N ARG A 25 -13.19 6.45 6.46
CA ARG A 25 -12.53 7.71 6.06
C ARG A 25 -11.00 7.67 6.09
N ASP A 26 -10.40 6.55 6.45
CA ASP A 26 -8.96 6.45 6.65
C ASP A 26 -8.45 5.02 6.43
N ILE A 27 -7.17 4.89 6.13
CA ILE A 27 -6.46 3.62 5.98
C ILE A 27 -5.35 3.59 7.03
N ILE A 28 -5.31 2.52 7.80
CA ILE A 28 -4.37 2.31 8.90
C ILE A 28 -3.44 1.17 8.51
N CYS A 29 -2.15 1.44 8.47
CA CYS A 29 -1.11 0.44 8.25
C CYS A 29 -0.20 0.38 9.48
N GLN A 30 -0.02 -0.80 10.06
CA GLN A 30 0.78 -1.00 11.28
C GLN A 30 1.69 -2.22 11.14
N ILE A 31 2.84 -2.18 11.80
CA ILE A 31 3.66 -3.35 12.08
C ILE A 31 3.54 -3.68 13.56
N ALA A 32 3.13 -4.91 13.88
CA ALA A 32 2.98 -5.37 15.26
C ALA A 32 3.50 -6.79 15.43
N TYR A 33 3.89 -7.15 16.66
CA TYR A 33 4.11 -8.54 17.05
C TYR A 33 3.42 -8.81 18.39
N ALA A 34 3.06 -10.08 18.61
CA ALA A 34 2.34 -10.48 19.82
C ALA A 34 3.27 -10.57 21.03
N HIS A 35 2.81 -10.05 22.17
CA HIS A 35 3.39 -10.28 23.48
C HIS A 35 2.31 -10.72 24.48
N ILE A 36 2.69 -11.26 25.63
CA ILE A 36 1.73 -11.82 26.61
C ILE A 36 0.81 -10.71 27.16
N GLU A 37 1.35 -9.52 27.36
CA GLU A 37 0.63 -8.36 27.87
C GLU A 37 -0.24 -7.66 26.81
N GLY A 38 -0.01 -7.96 25.52
CA GLY A 38 -0.69 -7.32 24.40
C GLY A 38 0.19 -7.27 23.14
N ASP A 39 -0.41 -6.82 22.04
CA ASP A 39 0.34 -6.59 20.80
C ASP A 39 1.24 -5.35 20.94
N MET A 40 2.51 -5.50 20.60
CA MET A 40 3.47 -4.40 20.58
C MET A 40 3.51 -3.78 19.18
N ILE A 41 3.13 -2.51 19.08
CA ILE A 41 3.18 -1.76 17.82
C ILE A 41 4.59 -1.22 17.61
N VAL A 42 5.22 -1.65 16.51
CA VAL A 42 6.56 -1.20 16.12
C VAL A 42 6.46 0.07 15.31
N CYS A 43 5.61 0.11 14.28
CA CYS A 43 5.49 1.26 13.39
C CYS A 43 4.04 1.41 12.94
N VAL A 44 3.65 2.63 12.59
CA VAL A 44 2.33 2.97 12.10
C VAL A 44 2.44 4.00 11.00
N ALA A 45 1.54 3.96 10.02
CA ALA A 45 1.30 4.99 9.03
C ALA A 45 -0.20 5.08 8.74
N TYR A 46 -0.69 6.29 8.50
CA TYR A 46 -2.09 6.55 8.20
C TYR A 46 -2.26 7.28 6.87
N ALA A 47 -3.38 7.04 6.17
CA ALA A 47 -3.66 7.78 4.93
C ALA A 47 -3.91 9.27 5.18
N HIS A 48 -4.42 9.66 6.36
CA HIS A 48 -4.54 11.08 6.73
C HIS A 48 -3.19 11.83 6.88
N GLU A 49 -2.06 11.12 6.85
CA GLU A 49 -0.73 11.74 6.78
C GLU A 49 -0.28 12.04 5.34
N LEU A 50 -0.86 11.37 4.33
CA LEU A 50 -0.48 11.52 2.91
C LEU A 50 -0.57 12.97 2.37
N PRO A 51 -1.48 13.85 2.85
CA PRO A 51 -1.45 15.25 2.44
C PRO A 51 -0.13 15.98 2.72
N LYS A 52 0.66 15.53 3.71
CA LYS A 52 2.00 16.08 3.98
C LYS A 52 2.99 15.80 2.84
N TYR A 53 2.73 14.75 2.06
CA TYR A 53 3.53 14.30 0.93
C TYR A 53 2.91 14.69 -0.42
N GLY A 54 1.84 15.50 -0.42
CA GLY A 54 1.24 16.04 -1.64
C GLY A 54 -0.06 15.37 -2.10
N VAL A 55 -0.48 14.26 -1.50
CA VAL A 55 -1.76 13.61 -1.83
C VAL A 55 -2.91 14.31 -1.10
N LYS A 56 -3.54 15.27 -1.77
CA LYS A 56 -4.56 16.14 -1.14
C LYS A 56 -6.01 15.66 -1.35
N GLY A 57 -6.23 14.59 -2.10
CA GLY A 57 -7.56 14.05 -2.39
C GLY A 57 -7.59 12.53 -2.32
N GLY A 58 -8.76 11.96 -2.03
CA GLY A 58 -8.97 10.51 -2.20
C GLY A 58 -8.27 9.60 -1.18
N LEU A 59 -8.22 9.95 0.11
CA LEU A 59 -7.45 9.20 1.13
C LEU A 59 -7.96 7.77 1.46
N ARG A 60 -8.98 7.28 0.74
CA ARG A 60 -9.60 5.94 0.92
C ARG A 60 -9.72 5.16 -0.39
N ASN A 61 -8.98 5.54 -1.42
CA ASN A 61 -8.95 4.81 -2.69
C ASN A 61 -7.79 3.80 -2.70
N ASP A 62 -7.69 3.01 -3.78
CA ASP A 62 -6.68 1.96 -3.91
C ASP A 62 -5.26 2.54 -3.99
N ALA A 63 -5.11 3.70 -4.64
CA ALA A 63 -3.85 4.45 -4.69
C ALA A 63 -3.40 4.90 -3.29
N ALA A 64 -4.27 5.51 -2.49
CA ALA A 64 -3.97 5.91 -1.12
C ALA A 64 -3.64 4.72 -0.23
N ALA A 65 -4.27 3.56 -0.47
CA ALA A 65 -3.90 2.32 0.19
C ALA A 65 -2.46 1.93 -0.16
N TYR A 66 -2.11 1.95 -1.46
CA TYR A 66 -0.75 1.74 -1.93
C TYR A 66 0.23 2.71 -1.27
N TRP A 67 0.02 4.03 -1.36
CA TRP A 67 0.96 5.04 -0.85
C TRP A 67 1.11 5.06 0.68
N SER A 68 0.14 4.53 1.43
CA SER A 68 0.29 4.29 2.88
C SER A 68 1.29 3.16 3.18
N GLY A 69 1.54 2.27 2.21
CA GLY A 69 2.47 1.15 2.28
C GLY A 69 3.95 1.56 2.33
N PRO A 70 4.49 2.27 1.31
CA PRO A 70 5.87 2.73 1.30
C PRO A 70 6.14 3.66 2.48
N LEU A 71 5.17 4.52 2.83
CA LEU A 71 5.28 5.39 4.00
C LEU A 71 5.54 4.60 5.30
N LEU A 72 4.84 3.47 5.50
CA LEU A 72 5.10 2.57 6.63
C LEU A 72 6.47 1.90 6.50
N ALA A 73 6.82 1.43 5.30
CA ALA A 73 8.03 0.68 5.02
C ALA A 73 9.30 1.52 5.26
N HIS A 74 9.42 2.68 4.61
CA HIS A 74 10.56 3.59 4.81
C HIS A 74 10.66 4.03 6.28
N ARG A 75 9.54 4.37 6.93
CA ARG A 75 9.52 4.71 8.36
C ARG A 75 10.03 3.58 9.26
N LEU A 76 9.72 2.33 8.92
CA LEU A 76 10.18 1.14 9.63
C LEU A 76 11.68 0.89 9.37
N LEU A 77 12.10 0.89 8.11
CA LEU A 77 13.49 0.61 7.72
C LEU A 77 14.44 1.68 8.24
N SER A 78 14.07 2.96 8.20
CA SER A 78 14.86 4.06 8.78
C SER A 78 14.98 3.93 10.29
N ARG A 79 13.95 3.41 10.98
CA ARG A 79 14.02 3.13 12.42
C ARG A 79 15.02 2.02 12.74
N PHE A 80 15.14 1.03 11.87
CA PHE A 80 16.10 -0.08 12.03
C PHE A 80 17.47 0.22 11.39
N GLY A 81 17.65 1.36 10.73
CA GLY A 81 18.91 1.77 10.10
C GLY A 81 19.30 0.93 8.87
N VAL A 82 18.31 0.37 8.17
CA VAL A 82 18.51 -0.50 6.98
C VAL A 82 17.85 0.07 5.72
N ASP A 83 17.37 1.32 5.78
CA ASP A 83 16.73 2.06 4.69
C ASP A 83 17.60 2.15 3.44
N LYS A 84 18.90 2.41 3.61
CA LYS A 84 19.86 2.50 2.49
C LYS A 84 20.25 1.14 1.90
N ILE A 85 19.95 0.05 2.61
CA ILE A 85 20.27 -1.30 2.17
C ILE A 85 19.10 -1.86 1.34
N TYR A 86 17.88 -1.61 1.81
CA TYR A 86 16.65 -2.11 1.23
C TYR A 86 15.76 -0.95 0.78
N GLU A 87 16.21 -0.21 -0.23
CA GLU A 87 15.47 0.94 -0.77
C GLU A 87 14.15 0.55 -1.46
N GLY A 88 14.02 -0.71 -1.89
CA GLY A 88 12.83 -1.21 -2.58
C GLY A 88 12.83 -0.89 -4.07
N GLN A 89 11.64 -0.72 -4.67
CA GLN A 89 11.49 -0.26 -6.05
C GLN A 89 11.49 1.26 -6.12
N VAL A 90 12.57 1.82 -6.68
CA VAL A 90 12.68 3.26 -6.96
C VAL A 90 11.68 3.69 -8.02
N GLU A 91 11.48 2.89 -9.06
CA GLU A 91 10.46 3.13 -10.10
C GLU A 91 9.30 2.15 -9.94
N VAL A 92 8.10 2.70 -9.77
CA VAL A 92 6.88 1.90 -9.61
C VAL A 92 6.42 1.38 -10.97
N THR A 93 6.55 0.08 -11.21
CA THR A 93 6.14 -0.58 -12.47
C THR A 93 4.80 -1.31 -12.37
N GLY A 94 4.33 -1.60 -11.15
CA GLY A 94 3.13 -2.41 -10.90
C GLY A 94 3.36 -3.92 -10.98
N ASP A 95 4.55 -4.38 -11.37
CA ASP A 95 4.88 -5.80 -11.50
C ASP A 95 5.20 -6.48 -10.15
N GLU A 96 5.40 -7.79 -10.14
CA GLU A 96 5.86 -8.50 -8.94
C GLU A 96 7.26 -8.04 -8.51
N TYR A 97 7.42 -7.81 -7.21
CA TYR A 97 8.71 -7.47 -6.61
C TYR A 97 8.84 -8.19 -5.28
N ASN A 98 10.00 -8.77 -5.00
CA ASN A 98 10.31 -9.36 -3.71
C ASN A 98 11.73 -8.96 -3.35
N VAL A 99 11.89 -8.30 -2.20
CA VAL A 99 13.22 -7.99 -1.67
C VAL A 99 13.89 -9.26 -1.16
N GLU A 100 15.13 -9.47 -1.57
CA GLU A 100 15.98 -10.56 -1.08
C GLU A 100 17.00 -10.01 -0.08
N SER A 101 17.43 -10.85 0.86
CA SER A 101 18.47 -10.45 1.81
C SER A 101 19.83 -10.43 1.12
N ILE A 102 20.66 -9.43 1.44
CA ILE A 102 21.99 -9.28 0.85
C ILE A 102 23.03 -9.92 1.78
N ASP A 103 23.90 -10.77 1.22
CA ASP A 103 24.97 -11.41 1.97
C ASP A 103 25.90 -10.38 2.63
N GLY A 104 26.17 -10.58 3.92
CA GLY A 104 27.01 -9.67 4.72
C GLY A 104 26.30 -8.42 5.24
N GLN A 105 25.01 -8.22 4.93
CA GLN A 105 24.17 -7.16 5.48
C GLN A 105 23.12 -7.72 6.46
N PRO A 106 22.49 -6.87 7.31
CA PRO A 106 21.31 -7.28 8.06
C PRO A 106 20.23 -7.81 7.12
N GLY A 107 19.55 -8.90 7.47
CA GLY A 107 18.51 -9.48 6.62
C GLY A 107 17.31 -8.56 6.38
N ALA A 108 16.62 -8.76 5.26
CA ALA A 108 15.44 -7.97 4.91
C ALA A 108 14.33 -8.14 5.97
N PHE A 109 13.64 -7.05 6.31
CA PHE A 109 12.62 -7.10 7.35
C PHE A 109 11.43 -7.93 6.88
N THR A 110 11.23 -9.09 7.50
CA THR A 110 10.15 -10.02 7.15
C THR A 110 8.90 -9.78 7.98
N CYS A 111 7.75 -9.61 7.32
CA CYS A 111 6.46 -9.57 7.99
C CYS A 111 5.34 -10.21 7.18
N TYR A 112 4.20 -10.47 7.84
CA TYR A 112 3.07 -11.18 7.25
C TYR A 112 1.82 -10.31 7.22
N LEU A 113 1.07 -10.33 6.13
CA LEU A 113 -0.17 -9.57 6.02
C LEU A 113 -1.22 -10.07 7.03
N ASP A 114 -1.81 -9.13 7.76
CA ASP A 114 -2.98 -9.32 8.60
C ASP A 114 -4.13 -8.45 8.03
N ALA A 115 -4.98 -9.09 7.23
CA ALA A 115 -6.15 -8.48 6.60
C ALA A 115 -7.36 -8.35 7.56
N GLY A 116 -7.26 -8.91 8.78
CA GLY A 116 -8.38 -8.98 9.71
C GLY A 116 -9.59 -9.71 9.10
N LEU A 117 -10.76 -9.07 9.16
CA LEU A 117 -12.02 -9.60 8.62
C LEU A 117 -12.28 -9.19 7.17
N ALA A 118 -11.36 -8.47 6.52
CA ALA A 118 -11.53 -8.06 5.13
C ALA A 118 -11.58 -9.30 4.22
N ARG A 119 -12.58 -9.37 3.34
CA ARG A 119 -12.69 -10.44 2.35
C ARG A 119 -11.54 -10.30 1.34
N THR A 120 -10.76 -11.36 1.16
CA THR A 120 -9.59 -11.39 0.27
C THR A 120 -9.99 -11.59 -1.19
N THR A 121 -10.67 -10.60 -1.78
CA THR A 121 -11.00 -10.54 -3.20
C THR A 121 -9.87 -9.92 -4.01
N THR A 122 -9.85 -10.18 -5.32
CA THR A 122 -8.95 -9.51 -6.25
C THR A 122 -9.29 -8.01 -6.31
N GLY A 123 -8.27 -7.16 -6.30
CA GLY A 123 -8.42 -5.70 -6.27
C GLY A 123 -8.72 -5.10 -4.90
N ASN A 124 -8.67 -5.87 -3.82
CA ASN A 124 -8.93 -5.32 -2.49
C ASN A 124 -7.80 -4.36 -2.03
N GLN A 125 -8.17 -3.22 -1.45
CA GLN A 125 -7.27 -2.20 -0.89
C GLN A 125 -6.22 -2.72 0.08
N VAL A 126 -6.54 -3.79 0.83
CA VAL A 126 -5.57 -4.44 1.71
C VAL A 126 -4.34 -4.93 0.94
N PHE A 127 -4.53 -5.38 -0.31
CA PHE A 127 -3.44 -5.79 -1.19
C PHE A 127 -2.74 -4.60 -1.86
N GLY A 128 -3.44 -3.50 -2.13
CA GLY A 128 -2.80 -2.25 -2.55
C GLY A 128 -1.79 -1.78 -1.49
N ALA A 129 -2.22 -1.72 -0.22
CA ALA A 129 -1.31 -1.43 0.88
C ALA A 129 -0.18 -2.45 0.94
N LEU A 130 -0.46 -3.76 0.85
CA LEU A 130 0.56 -4.83 0.78
C LEU A 130 1.63 -4.50 -0.24
N LYS A 131 1.24 -4.28 -1.50
CA LYS A 131 2.14 -4.00 -2.61
C LYS A 131 3.00 -2.78 -2.32
N GLY A 132 2.40 -1.71 -1.83
CA GLY A 132 3.16 -0.51 -1.46
C GLY A 132 4.25 -0.76 -0.40
N ALA A 133 3.98 -1.59 0.62
CA ALA A 133 5.02 -1.89 1.61
C ALA A 133 6.10 -2.85 1.09
N VAL A 134 5.75 -3.71 0.14
CA VAL A 134 6.71 -4.57 -0.57
C VAL A 134 7.63 -3.69 -1.43
N ASP A 135 7.06 -2.75 -2.18
CA ASP A 135 7.81 -1.82 -3.01
C ASP A 135 8.67 -0.87 -2.19
N GLY A 136 8.28 -0.55 -0.95
CA GLY A 136 9.12 0.18 0.00
C GLY A 136 10.18 -0.66 0.72
N GLY A 137 10.43 -1.91 0.29
CA GLY A 137 11.56 -2.71 0.77
C GLY A 137 11.26 -3.71 1.90
N LEU A 138 9.99 -3.98 2.23
CA LEU A 138 9.66 -5.04 3.19
C LEU A 138 9.53 -6.40 2.50
N SER A 139 10.04 -7.45 3.15
CA SER A 139 9.84 -8.83 2.69
C SER A 139 8.49 -9.34 3.21
N ILE A 140 7.48 -9.33 2.34
CA ILE A 140 6.14 -9.84 2.63
C ILE A 140 5.80 -10.93 1.63
N PRO A 141 5.68 -12.21 2.05
CA PRO A 141 5.31 -13.29 1.14
C PRO A 141 3.91 -13.05 0.54
N HIS A 142 3.82 -13.03 -0.79
CA HIS A 142 2.57 -12.78 -1.51
C HIS A 142 2.57 -13.43 -2.90
N SER A 143 1.47 -13.25 -3.65
CA SER A 143 1.34 -13.63 -5.06
C SER A 143 0.54 -12.56 -5.78
N THR A 144 0.69 -12.44 -7.09
CA THR A 144 0.00 -11.42 -7.91
C THR A 144 -1.50 -11.64 -8.08
N LYS A 145 -2.04 -12.82 -7.71
CA LYS A 145 -3.44 -13.25 -7.94
C LYS A 145 -4.53 -12.35 -7.35
N ARG A 146 -4.18 -11.48 -6.39
CA ARG A 146 -5.13 -10.59 -5.71
C ARG A 146 -4.94 -9.13 -6.07
N PHE A 147 -3.99 -8.80 -6.94
CA PHE A 147 -3.82 -7.44 -7.43
C PHE A 147 -4.81 -7.11 -8.55
N PRO A 148 -5.20 -5.83 -8.70
CA PRO A 148 -5.84 -5.35 -9.93
C PRO A 148 -5.01 -5.75 -11.15
N GLY A 149 -5.65 -6.20 -12.23
CA GLY A 149 -4.96 -6.69 -13.42
C GLY A 149 -4.71 -8.19 -13.46
N TYR A 150 -5.02 -8.93 -12.40
CA TYR A 150 -5.08 -10.40 -12.46
C TYR A 150 -6.43 -10.87 -13.00
N ASP A 151 -6.41 -11.67 -14.05
CA ASP A 151 -7.58 -12.33 -14.61
C ASP A 151 -7.64 -13.80 -14.13
N SER A 152 -8.76 -14.17 -13.51
CA SER A 152 -8.96 -15.53 -13.00
C SER A 152 -9.23 -16.58 -14.07
N GLU A 153 -9.72 -16.18 -15.24
CA GLU A 153 -10.05 -17.09 -16.34
C GLU A 153 -8.77 -17.49 -17.10
N SER A 154 -8.03 -16.49 -17.59
CA SER A 154 -6.73 -16.70 -18.26
C SER A 154 -5.60 -17.06 -17.30
N LYS A 155 -5.74 -16.72 -16.00
CA LYS A 155 -4.70 -16.85 -14.96
C LYS A 155 -3.46 -15.99 -15.24
N GLU A 156 -3.64 -14.91 -15.99
CA GLU A 156 -2.59 -13.96 -16.34
C GLU A 156 -2.66 -12.70 -15.48
N PHE A 157 -1.52 -12.05 -15.29
CA PHE A 157 -1.40 -10.81 -14.55
C PHE A 157 -0.88 -9.70 -15.46
N SER A 158 -1.63 -8.61 -15.55
CA SER A 158 -1.22 -7.38 -16.24
C SER A 158 -0.68 -6.35 -15.25
N ALA A 159 0.65 -6.18 -15.25
CA ALA A 159 1.33 -5.16 -14.46
C ALA A 159 0.88 -3.74 -14.85
N GLU A 160 0.57 -3.50 -16.12
CA GLU A 160 0.09 -2.20 -16.61
C GLU A 160 -1.25 -1.80 -15.97
N VAL A 161 -2.21 -2.73 -15.90
CA VAL A 161 -3.50 -2.48 -15.23
C VAL A 161 -3.29 -2.23 -13.74
N HIS A 162 -2.40 -2.98 -13.10
CA HIS A 162 -2.07 -2.76 -11.70
C HIS A 162 -1.47 -1.37 -11.47
N TRP A 163 -0.51 -0.99 -12.31
CA TRP A 163 0.14 0.32 -12.28
C TRP A 163 -0.86 1.47 -12.44
N LYS A 164 -1.82 1.34 -13.37
CA LYS A 164 -2.91 2.31 -13.55
C LYS A 164 -3.71 2.51 -12.27
N HIS A 165 -3.99 1.46 -11.50
CA HIS A 165 -4.66 1.58 -10.20
C HIS A 165 -3.78 2.25 -9.13
N ILE A 166 -2.47 1.94 -9.12
CA ILE A 166 -1.51 2.56 -8.20
C ILE A 166 -1.40 4.07 -8.44
N MET A 167 -1.39 4.48 -9.71
CA MET A 167 -1.34 5.89 -10.12
C MET A 167 -2.70 6.57 -10.16
N GLY A 168 -3.78 5.88 -9.77
CA GLY A 168 -5.14 6.43 -9.71
C GLY A 168 -5.75 6.76 -11.08
N GLN A 169 -5.24 6.19 -12.17
CA GLN A 169 -5.73 6.42 -13.53
C GLN A 169 -7.18 5.97 -13.71
N ASN A 170 -7.59 4.89 -13.04
CA ASN A 170 -9.00 4.46 -13.01
C ASN A 170 -9.94 5.52 -12.41
N ILE A 171 -9.44 6.36 -11.50
CA ILE A 171 -10.20 7.48 -10.93
C ILE A 171 -10.18 8.65 -11.91
N ALA A 172 -9.05 8.90 -12.57
CA ALA A 172 -8.93 9.93 -13.60
C ALA A 172 -9.89 9.68 -14.77
N ASP A 173 -9.91 8.46 -15.29
CA ASP A 173 -10.80 8.02 -16.36
C ASP A 173 -12.27 8.20 -15.95
N PHE A 174 -12.62 7.83 -14.72
CA PHE A 174 -13.98 8.01 -14.22
C PHE A 174 -14.35 9.49 -14.02
N MET A 175 -13.40 10.33 -13.62
CA MET A 175 -13.61 11.77 -13.54
C MET A 175 -13.87 12.37 -14.92
N HIS A 176 -13.07 12.02 -15.93
CA HIS A 176 -13.26 12.46 -17.32
C HIS A 176 -14.64 12.05 -17.84
N TYR A 177 -14.99 10.77 -17.71
CA TYR A 177 -16.31 10.25 -18.10
C TYR A 177 -17.45 11.02 -17.43
N GLN A 178 -17.39 11.25 -16.12
CA GLN A 178 -18.47 11.92 -15.40
C GLN A 178 -18.56 13.42 -15.73
N MET A 179 -17.44 14.07 -16.06
CA MET A 179 -17.44 15.47 -16.52
C MET A 179 -18.16 15.64 -17.86
N GLU A 180 -18.04 14.66 -18.76
CA GLU A 180 -18.69 14.68 -20.07
C GLU A 180 -20.19 14.32 -19.99
N GLU A 181 -20.56 13.37 -19.13
CA GLU A 181 -21.93 12.84 -19.04
C GLU A 181 -22.85 13.67 -18.13
N ASP A 182 -22.38 14.03 -16.93
CA ASP A 182 -23.19 14.71 -15.90
C ASP A 182 -22.33 15.58 -14.97
N GLU A 183 -22.25 16.88 -15.30
CA GLU A 183 -21.46 17.86 -14.56
C GLU A 183 -21.91 18.03 -13.10
N ASP A 184 -23.20 17.87 -12.81
CA ASP A 184 -23.74 18.01 -11.46
C ASP A 184 -23.38 16.79 -10.59
N ALA A 185 -23.45 15.58 -11.16
CA ALA A 185 -22.97 14.37 -10.51
C ALA A 185 -21.45 14.43 -10.26
N TYR A 186 -20.68 14.92 -11.23
CA TYR A 186 -19.24 15.16 -11.08
C TYR A 186 -18.94 16.11 -9.91
N LYS A 187 -19.57 17.29 -9.88
CA LYS A 187 -19.39 18.28 -8.80
C LYS A 187 -19.73 17.70 -7.44
N LYS A 188 -20.78 16.88 -7.36
CA LYS A 188 -21.20 16.23 -6.11
C LYS A 188 -20.19 15.18 -5.64
N GLN A 189 -19.78 14.27 -6.52
CA GLN A 189 -18.90 13.16 -6.19
C GLN A 189 -17.46 13.61 -5.93
N PHE A 190 -16.95 14.55 -6.74
CA PHE A 190 -15.57 15.03 -6.71
C PHE A 190 -15.41 16.41 -6.05
N SER A 191 -16.39 16.86 -5.27
CA SER A 191 -16.38 18.15 -4.57
C SER A 191 -15.07 18.47 -3.81
N GLN A 192 -14.46 17.48 -3.15
CA GLN A 192 -13.18 17.67 -2.45
C GLN A 192 -11.99 17.79 -3.40
N TYR A 193 -12.01 17.11 -4.55
CA TYR A 193 -10.97 17.24 -5.57
C TYR A 193 -11.01 18.64 -6.17
N ILE A 194 -12.21 19.12 -6.52
CA ILE A 194 -12.44 20.48 -7.02
C ILE A 194 -11.96 21.52 -6.00
N LYS A 195 -12.34 21.36 -4.72
CA LYS A 195 -11.89 22.26 -3.64
C LYS A 195 -10.36 22.32 -3.49
N ASN A 196 -9.68 21.21 -3.77
CA ASN A 196 -8.23 21.10 -3.66
C ASN A 196 -7.50 21.33 -4.99
N ASN A 197 -8.20 21.77 -6.05
CA ASN A 197 -7.69 21.99 -7.39
C ASN A 197 -6.98 20.77 -8.00
N ILE A 198 -7.54 19.59 -7.82
CA ILE A 198 -7.02 18.33 -8.38
C ILE A 198 -7.84 18.00 -9.63
N THR A 199 -7.19 18.05 -10.79
CA THR A 199 -7.77 17.61 -12.07
C THR A 199 -7.40 16.15 -12.37
N PRO A 200 -8.13 15.47 -13.27
CA PRO A 200 -7.82 14.10 -13.67
C PRO A 200 -6.38 13.94 -14.16
N ASP A 201 -5.93 14.85 -15.03
CA ASP A 201 -4.61 14.80 -15.68
C ASP A 201 -3.45 15.00 -14.69
N MET A 202 -3.71 15.65 -13.55
CA MET A 202 -2.71 15.90 -12.52
C MET A 202 -2.52 14.72 -11.54
N MET A 203 -3.39 13.68 -11.57
CA MET A 203 -3.35 12.61 -10.57
C MET A 203 -2.06 11.81 -10.60
N GLU A 204 -1.57 11.45 -11.79
CA GLU A 204 -0.33 10.68 -11.91
C GLU A 204 0.87 11.48 -11.39
N GLU A 205 0.98 12.76 -11.77
CA GLU A 205 2.06 13.63 -11.32
C GLU A 205 2.01 13.85 -9.80
N MET A 206 0.81 13.98 -9.23
CA MET A 206 0.61 14.09 -7.78
C MET A 206 1.17 12.87 -7.05
N TYR A 207 0.88 11.66 -7.52
CA TYR A 207 1.38 10.43 -6.90
C TYR A 207 2.88 10.21 -7.12
N LYS A 208 3.43 10.56 -8.28
CA LYS A 208 4.89 10.56 -8.50
C LYS A 208 5.63 11.52 -7.56
N LYS A 209 5.07 12.70 -7.33
CA LYS A 209 5.60 13.66 -6.33
C LYS A 209 5.52 13.10 -4.92
N ALA A 210 4.41 12.41 -4.59
CA ALA A 210 4.26 11.75 -3.30
C ALA A 210 5.30 10.65 -3.09
N HIS A 211 5.59 9.84 -4.11
CA HIS A 211 6.66 8.83 -4.07
C HIS A 211 8.02 9.43 -3.72
N THR A 212 8.36 10.55 -4.35
CA THR A 212 9.66 11.21 -4.13
C THR A 212 9.74 11.88 -2.75
N ALA A 213 8.60 12.24 -2.17
CA ALA A 213 8.53 12.92 -0.87
C ALA A 213 8.49 11.94 0.31
N ILE A 214 8.06 10.70 0.08
CA ILE A 214 7.99 9.61 1.07
C ILE A 214 9.37 9.00 1.26
#